data_AF-A0A0G4M4P4-F1
#
_entry.id   AF-A0A0G4M4P4-F1
#
_cell.length_a   1.000
_cell.length_b   1.000
_cell.length_c   1.000
_cell.angle_alpha   90.00
_cell.angle_beta   90.00
_cell.angle_gamma   90.00
#
_symmetry.space_group_name_H-M   'P 1'
#
loop_
_entity.id
_entity.type
_entity.pdbx_description
1 polymer ?
#
loop_
_entity_poly.entity_id
_entity_poly.type
_entity_poly.pdbx_seq_one_letter_code
_entity_poly.pdbx_strand_id
1 'polypeptide(L)'
;QTEAVKSHGRAINKLTKEAERLRHILSANSNSQANFEGLYEDVDFKYKIERTDFEKLAEAYAVRVGTVIQDALKAAQLELTDLDSVILHGGASRTPFVQKQL
;
A
#
# COMPACT_ATOMS: atom_id res chain seq x y z
N GLN A 1 15.20 -0.12 20.18
CA GLN A 1 14.02 0.75 20.36
C GLN A 1 12.88 0.37 19.40
N THR A 2 13.14 0.11 18.12
CA THR A 2 12.11 -0.31 17.14
C THR A 2 11.34 -1.57 17.55
N GLU A 3 12.00 -2.57 18.13
CA GLU A 3 11.33 -3.79 18.62
C GLU A 3 10.38 -3.51 19.80
N ALA A 4 10.70 -2.57 20.68
CA ALA A 4 9.82 -2.17 21.78
C ALA A 4 8.53 -1.54 21.25
N VAL A 5 8.64 -0.62 20.28
CA VAL A 5 7.48 -0.01 19.61
C VAL A 5 6.63 -1.07 18.90
N LYS A 6 7.26 -2.02 18.20
CA LYS A 6 6.56 -3.12 17.52
C LYS A 6 5.80 -4.04 18.47
N SER A 7 6.38 -4.31 19.65
CA SER A 7 5.74 -5.13 20.68
C SER A 7 4.63 -4.39 21.45
N HIS A 8 4.57 -3.05 21.35
CA HIS A 8 3.59 -2.24 22.05
C HIS A 8 2.30 -2.07 21.21
N GLY A 9 1.27 -2.84 21.54
CA GLY A 9 0.03 -2.94 20.75
C GLY A 9 -0.66 -1.60 20.47
N ARG A 10 -0.69 -0.67 21.44
CA ARG A 10 -1.30 0.65 21.22
C ARG A 10 -0.49 1.50 20.22
N ALA A 11 0.83 1.41 20.24
CA ALA A 11 1.69 2.18 19.33
C ALA A 11 1.58 1.64 17.90
N ILE A 12 1.62 0.31 17.73
CA ILE A 12 1.40 -0.32 16.42
C ILE A 12 0.01 -0.02 15.87
N ASN A 13 -1.05 -0.08 16.69
CA ASN A 13 -2.39 0.24 16.19
C ASN A 13 -2.51 1.70 15.70
N LYS A 14 -1.89 2.67 16.40
CA LYS A 14 -1.81 4.06 15.92
C LYS A 14 -1.07 4.15 14.58
N LEU A 15 0.10 3.51 14.48
CA LEU A 15 0.92 3.51 13.26
C LEU A 15 0.20 2.87 12.07
N THR A 16 -0.42 1.70 12.26
CA THR A 16 -1.12 0.97 11.19
C THR A 16 -2.30 1.76 10.66
N LYS A 17 -3.13 2.34 11.55
CA LYS A 17 -4.26 3.18 11.15
C LYS A 17 -3.81 4.39 10.33
N GLU A 18 -2.72 5.01 10.75
CA GLU A 18 -2.19 6.19 10.07
C GLU A 18 -1.51 5.83 8.74
N ALA A 19 -0.81 4.70 8.67
CA ALA A 19 -0.26 4.18 7.43
C ALA A 19 -1.35 3.90 6.38
N GLU A 20 -2.49 3.36 6.81
CA GLU A 20 -3.66 3.16 5.92
C GLU A 20 -4.23 4.51 5.43
N ARG A 21 -4.35 5.50 6.33
CA ARG A 21 -4.77 6.86 5.97
C ARG A 21 -3.82 7.49 4.95
N LEU A 22 -2.52 7.39 5.17
CA LEU A 22 -1.49 7.90 4.24
C LEU A 22 -1.59 7.21 2.88
N ARG A 23 -1.78 5.88 2.83
CA ARG A 23 -2.00 5.15 1.57
C ARG A 23 -3.19 5.70 0.78
N HIS A 24 -4.31 5.96 1.46
CA HIS A 24 -5.49 6.55 0.81
C HIS A 24 -5.19 7.94 0.24
N ILE A 25 -4.51 8.79 1.00
CA ILE A 25 -4.16 10.15 0.56
C ILE A 25 -3.17 10.11 -0.61
N LEU A 26 -2.14 9.27 -0.54
CA LEU A 26 -1.13 9.11 -1.59
C LEU A 26 -1.70 8.51 -2.87
N SER A 27 -2.87 7.84 -2.79
CA SER A 27 -3.58 7.39 -4.00
C SER A 27 -4.07 8.56 -4.85
N ALA A 28 -4.37 9.71 -4.24
CA ALA A 28 -4.81 10.93 -4.93
C ALA A 28 -3.72 12.02 -4.99
N ASN A 29 -2.80 12.08 -4.02
CA ASN A 29 -1.81 13.15 -3.87
C ASN A 29 -0.37 12.65 -4.00
N SER A 30 0.57 13.54 -4.34
CA SER A 30 1.98 13.19 -4.53
C SER A 30 2.77 13.11 -3.22
N ASN A 31 2.30 13.72 -2.14
CA ASN A 31 2.94 13.69 -0.83
C ASN A 31 1.92 13.71 0.30
N SER A 32 2.36 13.32 1.50
CA SER A 32 1.58 13.40 2.73
C SER A 32 2.48 13.35 3.96
N GLN A 33 1.89 13.57 5.13
CA GLN A 33 2.60 13.51 6.40
C GLN A 33 1.71 12.96 7.52
N ALA A 34 2.35 12.30 8.48
CA ALA A 34 1.78 11.82 9.73
C ALA A 34 2.44 12.54 10.91
N ASN A 35 1.63 12.88 11.92
CA ASN A 35 2.07 13.46 13.18
C ASN A 35 1.42 12.69 14.32
N PHE A 36 2.21 12.28 15.30
CA PHE A 36 1.76 11.56 16.48
C PHE A 36 2.27 12.27 17.72
N GLU A 37 1.35 12.71 18.57
CA GLU A 37 1.66 13.16 19.92
C GLU A 37 1.68 11.96 20.86
N GLY A 38 2.78 11.81 21.63
CA GLY A 38 2.98 10.67 22.53
C GLY A 38 2.74 9.32 21.84
N LEU A 39 3.55 9.02 20.82
CA LEU A 39 3.45 7.75 20.10
C LEU A 39 3.79 6.57 21.02
N TYR A 40 4.90 6.68 21.74
CA TYR A 40 5.44 5.68 22.66
C TYR A 40 6.34 6.37 23.69
N GLU A 41 6.17 6.08 24.98
CA GLU A 41 6.95 6.71 26.09
C GLU A 41 7.01 8.25 26.00
N ASP A 42 5.86 8.87 25.71
CA ASP A 42 5.70 10.33 25.54
C ASP A 42 6.58 10.96 24.44
N VAL A 43 7.09 10.14 23.52
CA VAL A 43 7.83 10.61 22.34
C VAL A 43 6.87 11.01 21.23
N ASP A 44 6.96 12.28 20.81
CA ASP A 44 6.31 12.77 19.61
C ASP A 44 7.03 12.28 18.34
N PHE A 45 6.26 11.87 17.34
CA PHE A 45 6.80 11.35 16.09
C PHE A 45 6.15 12.03 14.88
N LYS A 46 6.98 12.47 13.94
CA LYS A 46 6.53 13.08 12.68
C LYS A 46 7.22 12.39 11.52
N TYR A 47 6.44 12.10 10.49
CA TYR A 47 6.93 11.42 9.30
C TYR A 47 6.32 12.04 8.05
N LYS A 48 7.16 12.37 7.07
CA LYS A 48 6.74 12.86 5.75
C LYS A 48 7.07 11.79 4.72
N ILE A 49 6.21 11.62 3.73
CA ILE A 49 6.37 10.61 2.69
C ILE A 49 5.83 11.11 1.35
N GLU A 50 6.57 10.85 0.30
CA GLU A 50 6.13 11.05 -1.08
C GLU A 50 5.54 9.75 -1.66
N ARG A 51 4.70 9.89 -2.69
CA ARG A 51 4.10 8.73 -3.38
C ARG A 51 5.20 7.83 -3.94
N THR A 52 6.25 8.40 -4.51
CA THR A 52 7.40 7.69 -5.07
C THR A 52 8.09 6.81 -4.02
N ASP A 53 8.31 7.33 -2.82
CA ASP A 53 8.90 6.57 -1.71
C ASP A 53 7.98 5.44 -1.25
N PHE A 54 6.68 5.72 -1.14
CA PHE A 54 5.70 4.68 -0.82
C PHE A 54 5.66 3.57 -1.89
N GLU A 55 5.66 3.93 -3.18
CA GLU A 55 5.67 2.96 -4.28
C GLU A 55 6.95 2.10 -4.25
N LYS A 56 8.10 2.70 -3.93
CA LYS A 56 9.37 1.98 -3.76
C LYS A 56 9.33 1.00 -2.58
N LEU A 57 8.77 1.41 -1.43
CA LEU A 57 8.58 0.52 -0.28
C LEU A 57 7.61 -0.63 -0.58
N ALA A 58 6.66 -0.42 -1.50
CA ALA A 58 5.66 -1.39 -1.89
C ALA A 58 6.03 -2.24 -3.14
N GLU A 59 7.20 -2.02 -3.74
CA GLU A 59 7.58 -2.59 -5.04
C GLU A 59 7.48 -4.13 -5.08
N ALA A 60 7.93 -4.81 -4.03
CA ALA A 60 7.85 -6.27 -3.92
C ALA A 60 6.40 -6.79 -3.96
N TYR A 61 5.42 -5.99 -3.55
CA TYR A 61 4.00 -6.34 -3.62
C TYR A 61 3.40 -6.04 -4.99
N ALA A 62 3.89 -5.01 -5.68
CA ALA A 62 3.45 -4.65 -7.03
C ALA A 62 3.70 -5.78 -8.03
N VAL A 63 4.89 -6.39 -8.00
CA VAL A 63 5.28 -7.50 -8.89
C VAL A 63 4.33 -8.70 -8.79
N ARG A 64 3.76 -8.94 -7.60
CA ARG A 64 2.84 -10.06 -7.35
C ARG A 64 1.49 -9.91 -8.08
N VAL A 65 1.10 -8.69 -8.46
CA VAL A 65 -0.17 -8.43 -9.16
C VAL A 65 -0.18 -9.11 -10.53
N GLY A 66 0.88 -8.92 -11.31
CA GLY A 66 1.00 -9.51 -12.65
C GLY A 66 0.99 -11.04 -12.63
N THR A 67 1.66 -11.67 -11.66
CA THR A 67 1.70 -13.13 -11.54
C THR A 67 0.31 -13.73 -11.37
N VAL A 68 -0.54 -13.14 -10.53
CA VAL A 68 -1.90 -13.65 -10.27
C VAL A 68 -2.78 -13.57 -11.53
N ILE A 69 -2.62 -12.50 -12.33
CA ILE A 69 -3.35 -12.34 -13.59
C ILE A 69 -2.94 -13.43 -14.59
N GLN A 70 -1.63 -13.66 -14.74
CA GLN A 70 -1.11 -14.70 -15.63
C GLN A 70 -1.58 -16.10 -15.22
N ASP A 71 -1.58 -16.41 -13.92
CA ASP A 71 -2.03 -17.70 -13.42
C ASP A 71 -3.53 -17.90 -13.63
N ALA A 72 -4.33 -16.85 -13.46
CA ALA A 72 -5.77 -16.90 -13.73
C ALA A 72 -6.08 -17.14 -15.22
N LEU A 73 -5.36 -16.46 -16.12
CA LEU A 73 -5.47 -16.66 -17.57
C LEU A 73 -5.08 -18.08 -17.99
N LYS A 74 -3.96 -18.61 -17.47
CA LYS A 74 -3.54 -20.00 -17.71
C LYS A 74 -4.58 -21.01 -17.23
N ALA A 75 -5.16 -20.79 -16.05
CA ALA A 75 -6.20 -21.67 -15.52
C ALA A 75 -7.48 -21.63 -16.37
N ALA A 76 -7.80 -20.48 -16.96
CA ALA A 76 -8.91 -20.30 -17.89
C ALA A 76 -8.60 -20.73 -19.33
N GLN A 77 -7.34 -21.06 -19.65
CA GLN A 77 -6.85 -21.33 -21.01
C GLN A 77 -7.13 -20.16 -21.98
N LEU A 78 -6.96 -18.94 -21.48
CA LEU A 78 -7.13 -17.69 -22.23
C LEU A 78 -5.79 -16.95 -22.32
N GLU A 79 -5.62 -16.21 -23.40
CA GLU A 79 -4.55 -15.22 -23.57
C GLU A 79 -5.07 -13.81 -23.24
N LEU A 80 -4.15 -12.86 -23.00
CA LEU A 80 -4.53 -11.46 -22.75
C LEU A 80 -5.35 -10.85 -23.91
N THR A 81 -5.13 -11.32 -25.13
CA THR A 81 -5.85 -10.87 -26.33
C THR A 81 -7.30 -11.33 -26.39
N ASP A 82 -7.66 -12.33 -25.58
CA ASP A 82 -9.03 -12.85 -25.51
C ASP A 82 -9.91 -12.04 -24.55
N LEU A 83 -9.35 -11.03 -23.86
CA LEU A 83 -10.07 -10.18 -22.93
C LEU A 83 -10.69 -8.96 -23.61
N ASP A 84 -12.00 -8.81 -23.52
CA ASP A 84 -12.71 -7.62 -24.02
C ASP A 84 -12.60 -6.41 -23.07
N SER A 85 -12.58 -6.66 -21.76
CA SER A 85 -12.56 -5.60 -20.75
C SER A 85 -12.01 -6.08 -19.41
N VAL A 86 -11.43 -5.16 -18.64
CA VAL A 86 -10.94 -5.41 -17.29
C VAL A 86 -11.72 -4.54 -16.31
N ILE A 87 -12.36 -5.17 -15.32
CA ILE A 87 -13.09 -4.48 -14.27
C ILE A 87 -12.24 -4.46 -13.00
N LEU A 88 -11.84 -3.25 -12.57
CA LEU A 88 -11.11 -3.07 -11.32
C LEU A 88 -12.08 -2.98 -10.15
N HIS A 89 -11.91 -3.90 -9.19
CA HIS A 89 -12.71 -3.93 -7.97
C HIS A 89 -11.84 -3.84 -6.71
N GLY A 90 -12.45 -3.46 -5.59
CA GLY A 90 -11.80 -3.36 -4.28
C GLY A 90 -11.05 -2.04 -4.03
N GLY A 91 -10.85 -1.66 -2.76
CA GLY A 91 -10.19 -0.41 -2.41
C GLY A 91 -8.67 -0.38 -2.67
N ALA A 92 -8.03 -1.55 -2.73
CA ALA A 92 -6.60 -1.65 -2.99
C ALA A 92 -6.23 -1.32 -4.45
N SER A 93 -7.11 -1.64 -5.41
CA SER A 93 -6.88 -1.37 -6.85
C SER A 93 -6.92 0.12 -7.21
N ARG A 94 -7.34 1.00 -6.27
CA ARG A 94 -7.26 2.46 -6.43
C ARG A 94 -5.86 3.02 -6.17
N THR A 95 -4.96 2.22 -5.61
CA THR A 95 -3.58 2.68 -5.39
C THR A 95 -2.84 2.70 -6.73
N PRO A 96 -2.25 3.84 -7.15
CA PRO A 96 -1.70 4.01 -8.49
C PRO A 96 -0.70 2.94 -8.94
N PHE A 97 0.15 2.43 -8.06
CA PHE A 97 1.10 1.37 -8.44
C PHE A 97 0.41 0.07 -8.84
N VAL A 98 -0.77 -0.24 -8.28
CA VAL A 98 -1.52 -1.45 -8.65
C VAL A 98 -2.03 -1.33 -10.07
N GLN A 99 -2.55 -0.15 -10.44
CA GLN A 99 -3.02 0.14 -11.79
C GLN A 99 -1.91 0.15 -12.83
N LYS A 100 -0.67 0.52 -12.45
CA LYS A 100 0.51 0.46 -13.34
C LYS A 100 0.95 -0.97 -13.68
N GLN A 101 0.55 -1.96 -12.89
CA GLN A 101 0.92 -3.38 -13.09
C GLN A 101 -0.16 -4.18 -13.84
N LEU A 102 -1.30 -3.55 -14.11
CA LEU A 102 -2.42 -4.06 -14.91
C LEU A 102 -2.25 -3.58 -16.36
#